data_AF-A0AAN6DRX4-F1
#
_entry.id   AF-A0AAN6DRX4-F1
#
_cell.length_a   1.000
_cell.length_b   1.000
_cell.length_c   1.000
_cell.angle_alpha   90.00
_cell.angle_beta   90.00
_cell.angle_gamma   90.00
#
_symmetry.space_group_name_H-M   'P 1'
#
loop_
_entity.id
_entity.type
_entity.pdbx_description
1 polymer ?
#
loop_
_entity_poly.entity_id
_entity_poly.type
_entity_poly.pdbx_seq_one_letter_code
_entity_poly.pdbx_strand_id
1 'polypeptide(L)'
;MLNSLLGLAKQKNIRSFAEYGEDLEQKYNCTKLGEGGYGEVFETKSKDPDSATDIERDQGVVLKIVPFSPEEEHSLDYDTAQLPAVIREAQLSLQLDSLHGFVRCRGISVVSGKYPDILLDAFHTFRDEHPEDTENDDPDGFPEDQTFVIIEMNHAGRSIAKIKTPSAFQAFDIFWQTVIILANAEEKLEFEHRDLHIGNICFKPQVRDGPTDLDVERITDPGNDPEVALGLSNLQVTIIDYTLARAKIGEEVLFDPIADWEEDRLNTGPEIDLLQFATYRKVRDWAKEVQAEVLANVEGTEVDKYARFLPKTNVVWLSYLVRALLLRRGLAKSTTLGNDSQSAAGRLQSLLWSGLEAVAEIVGKAFPLIPESAAGLLETALSSGWLTTADVEAFRARMEEL
;
A
#
# COMPACT_ATOMS: atom_id res chain seq x y z
N MET A 1 -16.12 5.28 -21.96
CA MET A 1 -15.17 4.89 -20.90
C MET A 1 -15.09 3.38 -20.72
N LEU A 2 -16.20 2.63 -20.75
CA LEU A 2 -16.19 1.17 -20.59
C LEU A 2 -15.27 0.45 -21.59
N ASN A 3 -15.26 0.87 -22.87
CA ASN A 3 -14.34 0.33 -23.87
C ASN A 3 -12.86 0.52 -23.50
N SER A 4 -12.51 1.59 -22.78
CA SER A 4 -11.14 1.79 -22.29
C SER A 4 -10.79 0.75 -21.23
N LEU A 5 -11.70 0.49 -20.27
CA LEU A 5 -11.51 -0.55 -19.26
C LEU A 5 -11.40 -1.95 -19.89
N LEU A 6 -12.28 -2.28 -20.84
CA LEU A 6 -12.20 -3.52 -21.60
C LEU A 6 -10.88 -3.64 -22.38
N GLY A 7 -10.36 -2.53 -22.91
CA GLY A 7 -9.05 -2.45 -23.53
C GLY A 7 -7.91 -2.81 -22.59
N LEU A 8 -7.92 -2.28 -21.35
CA LEU A 8 -6.94 -2.63 -20.30
C LEU A 8 -7.01 -4.10 -19.93
N ALA A 9 -8.22 -4.64 -19.83
CA ALA A 9 -8.49 -6.06 -19.58
C ALA A 9 -8.23 -6.97 -20.79
N LYS A 10 -7.88 -6.41 -21.96
CA LYS A 10 -7.73 -7.13 -23.24
C LYS A 10 -8.97 -7.95 -23.61
N GLN A 11 -10.15 -7.47 -23.21
CA GLN A 11 -11.44 -8.08 -23.47
C GLN A 11 -12.16 -7.38 -24.62
N LYS A 12 -12.90 -8.16 -25.41
CA LYS A 12 -13.82 -7.59 -26.41
C LYS A 12 -15.20 -7.27 -25.81
N ASN A 13 -15.62 -8.07 -24.84
CA ASN A 13 -16.92 -7.96 -24.17
C ASN A 13 -16.74 -8.25 -22.68
N ILE A 14 -17.68 -7.77 -21.86
CA ILE A 14 -17.83 -8.15 -20.45
C ILE A 14 -18.05 -9.67 -20.38
N ARG A 15 -17.38 -10.34 -19.45
CA ARG A 15 -17.52 -11.79 -19.21
C ARG A 15 -18.64 -12.08 -18.21
N SER A 16 -19.21 -13.27 -18.25
CA SER A 16 -20.13 -13.73 -17.20
C SER A 16 -19.36 -13.94 -15.89
N PHE A 17 -19.84 -13.36 -14.80
CA PHE A 17 -19.24 -13.58 -13.48
C PHE A 17 -19.47 -15.02 -13.01
N ALA A 18 -20.60 -15.63 -13.37
CA ALA A 18 -20.88 -17.03 -13.09
C ALA A 18 -19.84 -17.95 -13.75
N GLU A 19 -19.55 -17.76 -15.05
CA GLU A 19 -18.53 -18.56 -15.75
C GLU A 19 -17.12 -18.36 -15.16
N TYR A 20 -16.79 -17.12 -14.76
CA TYR A 20 -15.53 -16.84 -14.06
C TYR A 20 -15.46 -17.54 -12.69
N GLY A 21 -16.59 -17.57 -11.97
CA GLY A 21 -16.72 -18.28 -10.70
C GLY A 21 -16.57 -19.79 -10.83
N GLU A 22 -17.16 -20.40 -11.85
CA GLU A 22 -17.00 -21.83 -12.16
C GLU A 22 -15.52 -22.17 -12.45
N ASP A 23 -14.83 -21.33 -13.23
CA ASP A 23 -13.39 -21.46 -13.49
C ASP A 23 -12.57 -21.38 -12.19
N LEU A 24 -12.92 -20.45 -11.30
CA LEU A 24 -12.28 -20.31 -9.99
C LEU A 24 -12.50 -21.55 -9.13
N GLU A 25 -13.74 -22.00 -8.99
CA GLU A 25 -14.11 -23.13 -8.15
C GLU A 25 -13.45 -24.43 -8.60
N GLN A 26 -13.31 -24.64 -9.91
CA GLN A 26 -12.63 -25.84 -10.41
C GLN A 26 -11.14 -25.89 -10.04
N LYS A 27 -10.47 -24.74 -9.96
CA LYS A 27 -9.01 -24.66 -9.88
C LYS A 27 -8.48 -24.26 -8.51
N TYR A 28 -9.24 -23.49 -7.74
CA TYR A 28 -8.73 -22.81 -6.56
C TYR A 28 -9.63 -23.00 -5.34
N ASN A 29 -9.00 -22.92 -4.17
CA ASN A 29 -9.67 -22.58 -2.92
C ASN A 29 -9.58 -21.07 -2.73
N CYS A 30 -10.68 -20.44 -2.32
CA CYS A 30 -10.76 -19.00 -2.08
C CYS A 30 -10.87 -18.70 -0.58
N THR A 31 -10.25 -17.61 -0.13
CA THR A 31 -10.36 -17.10 1.23
C THR A 31 -10.39 -15.58 1.19
N LYS A 32 -11.35 -14.93 1.84
CA LYS A 32 -11.35 -13.45 1.94
C LYS A 32 -10.19 -13.04 2.86
N LEU A 33 -9.37 -12.10 2.39
CA LEU A 33 -8.24 -11.52 3.13
C LEU A 33 -8.63 -10.24 3.87
N GLY A 34 -9.63 -9.54 3.34
CA GLY A 34 -10.11 -8.25 3.84
C GLY A 34 -10.90 -7.54 2.76
N GLU A 35 -11.07 -6.25 2.95
CA GLU A 35 -11.84 -5.37 2.08
C GLU A 35 -11.10 -4.04 1.87
N GLY A 36 -11.42 -3.38 0.77
CA GLY A 36 -11.06 -1.99 0.49
C GLY A 36 -12.32 -1.15 0.40
N GLY A 37 -12.18 0.17 0.23
CA GLY A 37 -13.28 1.12 0.38
C GLY A 37 -14.53 0.86 -0.47
N TYR A 38 -14.43 0.14 -1.59
CA TYR A 38 -15.59 -0.27 -2.40
C TYR A 38 -15.61 -1.77 -2.72
N GLY A 39 -14.61 -2.55 -2.31
CA GLY A 39 -14.38 -3.86 -2.90
C GLY A 39 -13.84 -4.91 -1.96
N GLU A 40 -13.91 -6.14 -2.43
CA GLU A 40 -13.56 -7.33 -1.66
C GLU A 40 -12.20 -7.87 -2.11
N VAL A 41 -11.39 -8.34 -1.17
CA VAL A 41 -10.06 -8.89 -1.45
C VAL A 41 -10.01 -10.36 -1.07
N PHE A 42 -9.75 -11.23 -2.06
CA PHE A 42 -9.67 -12.68 -1.87
C PHE A 42 -8.29 -13.21 -2.21
N GLU A 43 -7.81 -14.19 -1.47
CA GLU A 43 -6.69 -15.05 -1.85
C GLU A 43 -7.22 -16.31 -2.54
N THR A 44 -6.53 -16.72 -3.59
CA THR A 44 -6.76 -17.98 -4.29
C THR A 44 -5.51 -18.85 -4.21
N LYS A 45 -5.70 -20.13 -3.86
CA LYS A 45 -4.66 -21.15 -3.80
C LYS A 45 -5.04 -22.34 -4.66
N SER A 46 -4.11 -22.83 -5.48
CA SER A 46 -4.39 -23.97 -6.38
C SER A 46 -4.83 -25.20 -5.57
N LYS A 47 -5.90 -25.85 -6.05
CA LYS A 47 -6.36 -27.16 -5.55
C LYS A 47 -5.41 -28.29 -5.98
N ASP A 48 -4.63 -28.08 -7.03
CA ASP A 48 -3.62 -29.00 -7.54
C ASP A 48 -2.24 -28.32 -7.54
N PRO A 49 -1.47 -28.44 -6.45
CA PRO A 49 -0.15 -27.81 -6.33
C PRO A 49 0.88 -28.32 -7.34
N ASP A 50 0.71 -29.53 -7.88
CA ASP A 50 1.68 -30.16 -8.80
C ASP A 50 1.57 -29.59 -10.22
N SER A 51 0.39 -29.06 -10.60
CA SER A 51 0.16 -28.39 -11.90
C SER A 51 0.22 -26.86 -11.83
N ALA A 52 0.30 -26.31 -10.62
CA ALA A 52 0.35 -24.87 -10.36
C ALA A 52 1.68 -24.24 -10.77
N THR A 53 1.64 -22.97 -11.21
CA THR A 53 2.85 -22.16 -11.33
C THR A 53 3.51 -21.98 -9.96
N ASP A 54 4.82 -21.70 -9.92
CA ASP A 54 5.52 -21.46 -8.65
C ASP A 54 4.86 -20.32 -7.83
N ILE A 55 4.26 -19.33 -8.52
CA ILE A 55 3.53 -18.24 -7.87
C ILE A 55 2.24 -18.75 -7.23
N GLU A 56 1.41 -19.48 -7.97
CA GLU A 56 0.15 -20.03 -7.44
C GLU A 56 0.39 -21.06 -6.33
N ARG A 57 1.48 -21.82 -6.41
CA ARG A 57 1.86 -22.83 -5.42
C ARG A 57 2.45 -22.21 -4.16
N ASP A 58 3.38 -21.27 -4.32
CA ASP A 58 4.23 -20.82 -3.21
C ASP A 58 3.84 -19.44 -2.64
N GLN A 59 3.11 -18.61 -3.40
CA GLN A 59 2.75 -17.25 -2.97
C GLN A 59 1.24 -17.00 -2.97
N GLY A 60 0.45 -17.72 -3.77
CA GLY A 60 -0.97 -17.46 -3.94
C GLY A 60 -1.24 -16.26 -4.85
N VAL A 61 -2.47 -16.15 -5.35
CA VAL A 61 -2.94 -15.05 -6.19
C VAL A 61 -4.06 -14.30 -5.47
N VAL A 62 -3.98 -12.98 -5.45
CA VAL A 62 -4.96 -12.10 -4.80
C VAL A 62 -5.89 -11.50 -5.85
N LEU A 63 -7.18 -11.47 -5.57
CA LEU A 63 -8.22 -10.86 -6.38
C LEU A 63 -8.82 -9.69 -5.61
N LYS A 64 -8.66 -8.47 -6.10
CA LYS A 64 -9.46 -7.31 -5.65
C LYS A 64 -10.65 -7.16 -6.59
N ILE A 65 -11.86 -7.34 -6.05
CA ILE A 65 -13.11 -7.31 -6.81
C ILE A 65 -13.86 -6.03 -6.45
N VAL A 66 -13.98 -5.11 -7.40
CA VAL A 66 -14.59 -3.80 -7.19
C VAL A 66 -15.87 -3.70 -8.03
N PRO A 67 -17.05 -3.56 -7.41
CA PRO A 67 -18.28 -3.25 -8.11
C PRO A 67 -18.20 -1.84 -8.68
N PHE A 68 -18.69 -1.67 -9.91
CA PHE A 68 -18.78 -0.36 -10.52
C PHE A 68 -20.02 -0.25 -11.38
N SER A 69 -20.51 0.96 -11.56
CA SER A 69 -21.63 1.25 -12.45
C SER A 69 -21.12 1.83 -13.78
N PRO A 70 -21.49 1.26 -14.95
CA PRO A 70 -21.09 1.81 -16.25
C PRO A 70 -21.77 3.14 -16.56
N GLU A 71 -22.93 3.36 -15.92
CA GLU A 71 -23.77 4.55 -16.00
C GLU A 71 -23.73 5.26 -14.64
N GLU A 72 -23.46 6.58 -14.64
CA GLU A 72 -23.25 7.37 -13.41
C GLU A 72 -24.49 7.44 -12.50
N GLU A 73 -25.70 7.34 -13.06
CA GLU A 73 -26.95 7.46 -12.29
C GLU A 73 -27.18 6.26 -11.35
N HIS A 74 -26.62 5.09 -11.66
CA HIS A 74 -26.80 3.86 -10.88
C HIS A 74 -25.82 3.71 -9.72
N SER A 75 -24.76 4.53 -9.65
CA SER A 75 -23.77 4.42 -8.58
C SER A 75 -24.24 4.94 -7.23
N LEU A 76 -25.43 5.55 -7.16
CA LEU A 76 -26.01 6.07 -5.92
C LEU A 76 -26.97 5.08 -5.25
N ASP A 77 -27.46 4.10 -6.01
CA ASP A 77 -28.41 3.09 -5.50
C ASP A 77 -27.70 1.96 -4.74
N TYR A 78 -26.40 1.77 -5.03
CA TYR A 78 -25.53 0.77 -4.43
C TYR A 78 -24.14 1.37 -4.22
N ASP A 79 -23.41 0.93 -3.19
CA ASP A 79 -22.05 1.39 -2.88
C ASP A 79 -21.05 0.88 -3.93
N THR A 80 -21.05 1.52 -5.10
CA THR A 80 -20.26 1.12 -6.27
C THR A 80 -19.30 2.21 -6.67
N ALA A 81 -18.10 1.82 -7.09
CA ALA A 81 -17.11 2.76 -7.58
C ALA A 81 -17.56 3.38 -8.91
N GLN A 82 -17.18 4.64 -9.13
CA GLN A 82 -17.37 5.29 -10.42
C GLN A 82 -16.41 4.70 -11.46
N LEU A 83 -16.89 4.51 -12.70
CA LEU A 83 -16.09 3.96 -13.79
C LEU A 83 -14.75 4.69 -14.03
N PRO A 84 -14.65 6.04 -13.96
CA PRO A 84 -13.36 6.72 -14.01
C PRO A 84 -12.39 6.29 -12.91
N ALA A 85 -12.86 6.08 -11.67
CA ALA A 85 -12.02 5.63 -10.56
C ALA A 85 -11.47 4.23 -10.81
N VAL A 86 -12.32 3.31 -11.27
CA VAL A 86 -11.91 1.95 -11.64
C VAL A 86 -10.89 1.95 -12.78
N ILE A 87 -11.10 2.76 -13.82
CA ILE A 87 -10.15 2.86 -14.93
C ILE A 87 -8.79 3.37 -14.43
N ARG A 88 -8.78 4.41 -13.59
CA ARG A 88 -7.54 4.95 -13.00
C ARG A 88 -6.81 3.87 -12.20
N GLU A 89 -7.49 3.18 -11.30
CA GLU A 89 -6.87 2.14 -10.46
C GLU A 89 -6.32 0.99 -11.31
N ALA A 90 -7.05 0.54 -12.33
CA ALA A 90 -6.59 -0.50 -13.25
C ALA A 90 -5.34 -0.04 -14.05
N GLN A 91 -5.33 1.20 -14.55
CA GLN A 91 -4.17 1.76 -15.26
C GLN A 91 -2.96 1.86 -14.33
N LEU A 92 -3.13 2.40 -13.13
CA LEU A 92 -2.05 2.53 -12.14
C LEU A 92 -1.49 1.17 -11.75
N SER A 93 -2.36 0.18 -11.49
CA SER A 93 -1.94 -1.19 -11.17
C SER A 93 -1.08 -1.80 -12.27
N LEU A 94 -1.46 -1.60 -13.54
CA LEU A 94 -0.69 -2.10 -14.69
C LEU A 94 0.63 -1.35 -14.90
N GLN A 95 0.71 -0.05 -14.60
CA GLN A 95 1.96 0.71 -14.75
C GLN A 95 2.96 0.42 -13.63
N LEU A 96 2.46 0.36 -12.39
CA LEU A 96 3.26 0.11 -11.19
C LEU A 96 3.75 -1.34 -11.11
N ASP A 97 3.12 -2.28 -11.83
CA ASP A 97 3.56 -3.69 -11.92
C ASP A 97 5.07 -3.83 -12.20
N SER A 98 5.62 -2.96 -13.04
CA SER A 98 7.04 -2.99 -13.42
C SER A 98 7.99 -2.37 -12.38
N LEU A 99 7.46 -1.63 -11.40
CA LEU A 99 8.27 -0.97 -10.38
C LEU A 99 8.37 -1.86 -9.14
N HIS A 100 9.61 -2.20 -8.78
CA HIS A 100 9.84 -2.97 -7.57
C HIS A 100 9.31 -2.22 -6.33
N GLY A 101 8.73 -2.99 -5.42
CA GLY A 101 8.14 -2.48 -4.17
C GLY A 101 6.66 -2.13 -4.30
N PHE A 102 6.09 -2.23 -5.50
CA PHE A 102 4.65 -2.21 -5.73
C PHE A 102 4.14 -3.63 -5.98
N VAL A 103 2.87 -3.89 -5.69
CA VAL A 103 2.29 -5.21 -5.94
C VAL A 103 2.22 -5.46 -7.44
N ARG A 104 2.63 -6.67 -7.84
CA ARG A 104 2.57 -7.10 -9.24
C ARG A 104 1.11 -7.28 -9.65
N CYS A 105 0.71 -6.63 -10.73
CA CYS A 105 -0.60 -6.80 -11.36
C CYS A 105 -0.51 -7.83 -12.49
N ARG A 106 -1.21 -8.95 -12.31
CA ARG A 106 -1.18 -10.09 -13.23
C ARG A 106 -2.17 -9.93 -14.37
N GLY A 107 -3.30 -9.29 -14.09
CA GLY A 107 -4.37 -9.12 -15.06
C GLY A 107 -5.53 -8.32 -14.52
N ILE A 108 -6.35 -7.84 -15.46
CA ILE A 108 -7.62 -7.18 -15.19
C ILE A 108 -8.69 -8.00 -15.89
N SER A 109 -9.82 -8.24 -15.22
CA SER A 109 -11.03 -8.80 -15.83
C SER A 109 -12.23 -7.93 -15.51
N VAL A 110 -13.12 -7.75 -16.49
CA VAL A 110 -14.42 -7.10 -16.34
C VAL A 110 -15.50 -8.16 -16.49
N VAL A 111 -16.30 -8.31 -15.46
CA VAL A 111 -17.35 -9.32 -15.36
C VAL A 111 -18.71 -8.68 -15.04
N SER A 112 -19.79 -9.37 -15.34
CA SER A 112 -21.16 -9.00 -14.95
C SER A 112 -21.94 -10.24 -14.54
N GLY A 113 -22.76 -10.11 -13.50
CA GLY A 113 -23.52 -11.21 -12.93
C GLY A 113 -23.64 -11.11 -11.42
N LYS A 114 -24.36 -12.07 -10.82
CA LYS A 114 -24.30 -12.30 -9.38
C LYS A 114 -22.90 -12.73 -8.92
N TYR A 115 -22.61 -12.46 -7.65
CA TYR A 115 -21.41 -12.96 -7.00
C TYR A 115 -21.41 -14.51 -6.99
N PRO A 116 -20.33 -15.17 -7.41
CA PRO A 116 -20.22 -16.63 -7.35
C PRO A 116 -20.24 -17.19 -5.93
N ASP A 117 -20.87 -18.36 -5.75
CA ASP A 117 -21.00 -19.03 -4.45
C ASP A 117 -19.66 -19.22 -3.72
N ILE A 118 -18.59 -19.62 -4.44
CA ILE A 118 -17.25 -19.77 -3.84
C ILE A 118 -16.71 -18.48 -3.19
N LEU A 119 -17.08 -17.31 -3.73
CA LEU A 119 -16.68 -16.02 -3.17
C LEU A 119 -17.63 -15.56 -2.07
N LEU A 120 -18.93 -15.85 -2.19
CA LEU A 120 -19.92 -15.60 -1.12
C LEU A 120 -19.60 -16.40 0.13
N ASP A 121 -19.30 -17.70 -0.02
CA ASP A 121 -18.92 -18.57 1.10
C ASP A 121 -17.67 -18.05 1.82
N ALA A 122 -16.68 -17.59 1.05
CA ALA A 122 -15.46 -16.99 1.58
C ALA A 122 -15.74 -15.66 2.31
N PHE A 123 -16.63 -14.82 1.78
CA PHE A 123 -17.06 -13.57 2.40
C PHE A 123 -17.83 -13.85 3.72
N HIS A 124 -18.80 -14.76 3.71
CA HIS A 124 -19.58 -15.11 4.90
C HIS A 124 -18.72 -15.75 5.99
N THR A 125 -17.78 -16.63 5.61
CA THR A 125 -16.81 -17.20 6.56
C THR A 125 -16.00 -16.10 7.24
N PHE A 126 -15.46 -15.16 6.46
CA PHE A 126 -14.68 -14.04 7.01
C PHE A 126 -15.54 -13.14 7.89
N ARG A 127 -16.77 -12.81 7.50
CA ARG A 127 -17.70 -12.02 8.31
C ARG A 127 -18.00 -12.68 9.65
N ASP A 128 -18.16 -14.00 9.66
CA ASP A 128 -18.43 -14.76 10.89
C ASP A 128 -17.19 -14.83 11.81
N GLU A 129 -15.98 -14.91 11.24
CA GLU A 129 -14.71 -14.97 11.99
C GLU A 129 -14.18 -13.60 12.43
N HIS A 130 -14.45 -12.55 11.65
CA HIS A 130 -13.93 -11.19 11.78
C HIS A 130 -15.02 -10.13 11.57
N PRO A 131 -16.11 -10.13 12.37
CA PRO A 131 -17.21 -9.20 12.20
C PRO A 131 -16.82 -7.74 12.41
N GLU A 132 -15.78 -7.46 13.19
CA GLU A 132 -15.23 -6.11 13.38
C GLU A 132 -14.41 -5.59 12.20
N ASP A 133 -13.94 -6.49 11.33
CA ASP A 133 -13.15 -6.18 10.13
C ASP A 133 -14.04 -6.29 8.85
N THR A 134 -15.37 -6.36 8.99
CA THR A 134 -16.34 -6.43 7.89
C THR A 134 -17.29 -5.23 7.94
N GLU A 135 -16.95 -4.18 7.21
CA GLU A 135 -17.69 -2.92 7.06
C GLU A 135 -18.60 -2.93 5.82
N ASN A 136 -18.18 -3.61 4.74
CA ASN A 136 -18.95 -3.69 3.50
C ASN A 136 -20.24 -4.51 3.64
N ASP A 137 -21.28 -4.10 2.91
CA ASP A 137 -22.54 -4.85 2.79
C ASP A 137 -22.34 -6.21 2.11
N ASP A 138 -23.28 -7.13 2.35
CA ASP A 138 -23.24 -8.47 1.76
C ASP A 138 -23.32 -8.41 0.22
N PRO A 139 -22.32 -8.93 -0.52
CA PRO A 139 -22.28 -8.83 -1.97
C PRO A 139 -23.38 -9.63 -2.69
N ASP A 140 -24.10 -10.52 -2.00
CA ASP A 140 -25.31 -11.15 -2.58
C ASP A 140 -26.44 -10.12 -2.84
N GLY A 141 -26.37 -8.96 -2.20
CA GLY A 141 -27.32 -7.86 -2.37
C GLY A 141 -27.29 -7.17 -3.75
N PHE A 142 -26.22 -7.33 -4.54
CA PHE A 142 -26.10 -6.71 -5.86
C PHE A 142 -27.13 -7.24 -6.88
N PRO A 143 -27.56 -6.44 -7.87
CA PRO A 143 -28.48 -6.90 -8.92
C PRO A 143 -27.85 -7.95 -9.84
N GLU A 144 -28.67 -8.70 -10.59
CA GLU A 144 -28.20 -9.79 -11.47
C GLU A 144 -27.30 -9.33 -12.62
N ASP A 145 -27.38 -8.06 -13.01
CA ASP A 145 -26.60 -7.46 -14.08
C ASP A 145 -25.45 -6.54 -13.58
N GLN A 146 -25.18 -6.54 -12.26
CA GLN A 146 -24.09 -5.76 -11.67
C GLN A 146 -22.76 -6.04 -12.38
N THR A 147 -22.01 -4.98 -12.66
CA THR A 147 -20.65 -5.07 -13.22
C THR A 147 -19.57 -4.95 -12.16
N PHE A 148 -18.48 -5.70 -12.35
CA PHE A 148 -17.32 -5.71 -11.47
C PHE A 148 -16.03 -5.67 -12.29
N VAL A 149 -15.01 -5.01 -11.75
CA VAL A 149 -13.63 -5.20 -12.17
C VAL A 149 -12.96 -6.15 -11.19
N ILE A 150 -12.14 -7.05 -11.70
CA ILE A 150 -11.29 -7.95 -10.92
C ILE A 150 -9.85 -7.59 -11.27
N ILE A 151 -9.10 -7.13 -10.27
CA ILE A 151 -7.66 -6.87 -10.38
C ILE A 151 -6.94 -8.06 -9.76
N GLU A 152 -6.29 -8.85 -10.59
CA GLU A 152 -5.50 -10.02 -10.19
C GLU A 152 -4.07 -9.59 -9.85
N MET A 153 -3.59 -9.95 -8.68
CA MET A 153 -2.32 -9.49 -8.11
C MET A 153 -1.52 -10.63 -7.50
N ASN A 154 -0.21 -10.48 -7.40
CA ASN A 154 0.58 -11.38 -6.54
C ASN A 154 0.23 -11.12 -5.07
N HIS A 155 0.32 -12.14 -4.22
CA HIS A 155 0.20 -11.95 -2.79
C HIS A 155 1.37 -11.10 -2.22
N ALA A 156 1.04 -9.90 -1.74
CA ALA A 156 2.01 -8.94 -1.20
C ALA A 156 2.52 -9.30 0.21
N GLY A 157 1.91 -10.30 0.86
CA GLY A 157 2.20 -10.68 2.23
C GLY A 157 1.13 -10.19 3.17
N ARG A 158 1.50 -9.85 4.41
CA ARG A 158 0.54 -9.34 5.42
C ARG A 158 0.70 -7.83 5.55
N SER A 159 -0.39 -7.12 5.79
CA SER A 159 -0.32 -5.71 6.17
C SER A 159 0.54 -5.51 7.43
N ILE A 160 1.36 -4.46 7.45
CA ILE A 160 2.15 -4.08 8.64
C ILE A 160 1.25 -3.70 9.83
N ALA A 161 -0.04 -3.45 9.62
CA ALA A 161 -1.03 -3.30 10.69
C ALA A 161 -1.09 -4.51 11.62
N LYS A 162 -0.78 -5.72 11.10
CA LYS A 162 -0.74 -6.94 11.90
C LYS A 162 0.53 -7.05 12.77
N ILE A 163 1.55 -6.19 12.58
CA ILE A 163 2.72 -6.09 13.46
C ILE A 163 2.39 -5.18 14.65
N LYS A 164 1.95 -5.79 15.75
CA LYS A 164 1.56 -5.05 16.96
C LYS A 164 2.73 -4.33 17.64
N THR A 165 3.91 -4.96 17.64
CA THR A 165 5.13 -4.44 18.28
C THR A 165 6.35 -4.74 17.40
N PRO A 166 6.67 -3.88 16.40
CA PRO A 166 7.84 -4.08 15.56
C PRO A 166 9.13 -3.95 16.38
N SER A 167 10.14 -4.75 16.04
CA SER A 167 11.52 -4.51 16.49
C SER A 167 12.11 -3.26 15.82
N ALA A 168 13.25 -2.78 16.31
CA ALA A 168 13.93 -1.65 15.69
C ALA A 168 14.34 -1.97 14.24
N PHE A 169 14.74 -3.22 13.97
CA PHE A 169 15.12 -3.68 12.63
C PHE A 169 13.92 -3.70 11.69
N GLN A 170 12.79 -4.24 12.14
CA GLN A 170 11.56 -4.25 11.34
C GLN A 170 11.07 -2.84 11.05
N ALA A 171 11.02 -1.96 12.05
CA ALA A 171 10.57 -0.59 11.84
C ALA A 171 11.52 0.20 10.92
N PHE A 172 12.83 0.00 11.07
CA PHE A 172 13.83 0.61 10.20
C PHE A 172 13.67 0.15 8.75
N ASP A 173 13.56 -1.16 8.53
CA ASP A 173 13.38 -1.74 7.19
C ASP A 173 12.06 -1.32 6.56
N ILE A 174 10.95 -1.39 7.30
CA ILE A 174 9.63 -0.97 6.82
C ILE A 174 9.68 0.50 6.38
N PHE A 175 10.23 1.38 7.21
CA PHE A 175 10.27 2.80 6.91
C PHE A 175 11.15 3.10 5.70
N TRP A 176 12.42 2.71 5.72
CA TRP A 176 13.37 3.12 4.68
C TRP A 176 13.15 2.42 3.35
N GLN A 177 12.73 1.15 3.32
CA GLN A 177 12.32 0.53 2.05
C GLN A 177 11.15 1.30 1.45
N THR A 178 10.15 1.68 2.24
CA THR A 178 9.01 2.50 1.77
C THR A 178 9.49 3.85 1.19
N VAL A 179 10.41 4.55 1.87
CA VAL A 179 10.97 5.81 1.34
C VAL A 179 11.65 5.59 -0.01
N ILE A 180 12.47 4.54 -0.16
CA ILE A 180 13.20 4.27 -1.40
C ILE A 180 12.24 3.88 -2.54
N ILE A 181 11.24 3.06 -2.26
CA ILE A 181 10.20 2.66 -3.24
C ILE A 181 9.45 3.90 -3.75
N LEU A 182 9.03 4.79 -2.85
CA LEU A 182 8.35 6.03 -3.23
C LEU A 182 9.26 6.98 -4.00
N ALA A 183 10.52 7.14 -3.59
CA ALA A 183 11.47 7.99 -4.31
C ALA A 183 11.69 7.53 -5.75
N ASN A 184 11.75 6.21 -5.99
CA ASN A 184 11.82 5.66 -7.34
C ASN A 184 10.54 5.94 -8.14
N ALA A 185 9.35 5.79 -7.53
CA ALA A 185 8.09 6.07 -8.21
C ALA A 185 7.86 7.57 -8.50
N GLU A 186 8.31 8.46 -7.59
CA GLU A 186 8.37 9.90 -7.82
C GLU A 186 9.20 10.23 -9.05
N GLU A 187 10.39 9.63 -9.18
CA GLU A 187 11.28 9.86 -10.32
C GLU A 187 10.68 9.34 -11.64
N LYS A 188 10.10 8.13 -11.64
CA LYS A 188 9.63 7.48 -12.87
C LYS A 188 8.28 7.96 -13.35
N LEU A 189 7.38 8.28 -12.42
CA LEU A 189 5.95 8.48 -12.71
C LEU A 189 5.39 9.73 -12.03
N GLU A 190 6.22 10.57 -11.41
CA GLU A 190 5.75 11.68 -10.57
C GLU A 190 4.68 11.18 -9.56
N PHE A 191 4.92 10.01 -8.96
CA PHE A 191 3.92 9.29 -8.19
C PHE A 191 3.66 9.93 -6.81
N GLU A 192 2.39 9.96 -6.42
CA GLU A 192 1.94 10.24 -5.06
C GLU A 192 0.95 9.15 -4.64
N HIS A 193 1.16 8.50 -3.49
CA HIS A 193 0.23 7.45 -3.06
C HIS A 193 -1.08 8.01 -2.50
N ARG A 194 -0.97 9.09 -1.72
CA ARG A 194 -2.07 9.83 -1.07
C ARG A 194 -2.97 9.05 -0.10
N ASP A 195 -2.70 7.77 0.11
CA ASP A 195 -3.40 6.90 1.05
C ASP A 195 -2.49 5.81 1.68
N LEU A 196 -1.25 6.17 2.00
CA LEU A 196 -0.24 5.20 2.44
C LEU A 196 -0.34 4.91 3.94
N HIS A 197 -1.52 4.49 4.39
CA HIS A 197 -1.69 4.02 5.76
C HIS A 197 -1.06 2.62 5.94
N ILE A 198 -0.91 2.20 7.18
CA ILE A 198 -0.34 0.89 7.55
C ILE A 198 -1.07 -0.33 6.95
N GLY A 199 -2.29 -0.16 6.47
CA GLY A 199 -3.05 -1.18 5.74
C GLY A 199 -2.44 -1.43 4.35
N ASN A 200 -2.00 -0.35 3.72
CA ASN A 200 -1.50 -0.31 2.34
C ASN A 200 0.01 -0.56 2.21
N ILE A 201 0.67 -0.94 3.31
CA ILE A 201 2.04 -1.43 3.31
C ILE A 201 2.03 -2.87 3.79
N CYS A 202 2.43 -3.78 2.91
CA CYS A 202 2.55 -5.20 3.18
C CYS A 202 4.01 -5.61 3.40
N PHE A 203 4.18 -6.73 4.10
CA PHE A 203 5.47 -7.35 4.32
C PHE A 203 5.41 -8.87 4.13
N LYS A 204 6.51 -9.44 3.65
CA LYS A 204 6.79 -10.88 3.65
C LYS A 204 8.27 -11.16 3.89
N PRO A 205 8.65 -12.38 4.28
CA PRO A 205 10.05 -12.77 4.32
C PRO A 205 10.70 -12.58 2.94
N GLN A 206 11.87 -11.95 2.90
CA GLN A 206 12.66 -11.78 1.68
C GLN A 206 13.21 -13.14 1.21
N VAL A 207 13.68 -13.97 2.14
CA VAL A 207 13.96 -15.39 1.89
C VAL A 207 12.70 -16.21 2.21
N ARG A 208 12.23 -17.00 1.26
CA ARG A 208 11.07 -17.91 1.42
C ARG A 208 11.21 -18.74 2.70
N ASP A 209 10.12 -18.81 3.47
CA ASP A 209 10.02 -19.51 4.76
C ASP A 209 11.07 -19.05 5.81
N GLY A 210 11.72 -17.91 5.56
CA GLY A 210 12.67 -17.28 6.47
C GLY A 210 11.99 -16.49 7.59
N PRO A 211 12.73 -16.15 8.66
CA PRO A 211 12.21 -15.32 9.73
C PRO A 211 11.90 -13.91 9.22
N THR A 212 10.87 -13.26 9.76
CA THR A 212 10.51 -11.86 9.44
C THR A 212 11.16 -10.86 10.38
N ASP A 213 12.20 -11.28 11.10
CA ASP A 213 13.02 -10.42 11.93
C ASP A 213 14.42 -11.02 12.08
N LEU A 214 15.37 -10.19 12.49
CA LEU A 214 16.74 -10.61 12.74
C LEU A 214 16.80 -11.52 13.96
N ASP A 215 17.48 -12.65 13.82
CA ASP A 215 17.97 -13.40 14.98
C ASP A 215 19.12 -12.63 15.61
N VAL A 216 18.86 -12.02 16.76
CA VAL A 216 19.76 -11.13 17.50
C VAL A 216 21.08 -11.85 17.86
N GLU A 217 21.05 -13.18 18.01
CA GLU A 217 22.25 -14.00 18.22
C GLU A 217 23.20 -13.98 17.02
N ARG A 218 22.83 -13.41 15.87
CA ARG A 218 23.69 -13.27 14.69
C ARG A 218 24.51 -11.97 14.69
N ILE A 219 24.21 -11.03 15.58
CA ILE A 219 25.06 -9.86 15.85
C ILE A 219 26.02 -10.23 16.99
N THR A 220 26.93 -11.17 16.73
CA THR A 220 27.82 -11.76 17.75
C THR A 220 29.12 -11.02 17.98
N ASP A 221 29.49 -10.03 17.18
CA ASP A 221 30.80 -9.39 17.27
C ASP A 221 30.74 -8.10 18.10
N PRO A 222 31.14 -8.13 19.39
CA PRO A 222 31.23 -6.94 20.21
C PRO A 222 32.39 -6.05 19.72
N GLY A 223 32.07 -5.15 18.78
CA GLY A 223 33.00 -4.12 18.33
C GLY A 223 32.84 -3.67 16.88
N ASN A 224 32.03 -4.38 16.08
CA ASN A 224 31.80 -4.03 14.69
C ASN A 224 30.30 -3.97 14.40
N ASP A 225 29.77 -2.76 14.27
CA ASP A 225 28.39 -2.57 13.80
C ASP A 225 28.33 -2.97 12.32
N PRO A 226 27.21 -3.57 11.85
CA PRO A 226 27.10 -3.98 10.45
C PRO A 226 27.19 -2.77 9.53
N GLU A 227 27.95 -2.90 8.45
CA GLU A 227 28.11 -1.85 7.43
C GLU A 227 26.77 -1.51 6.74
N VAL A 228 25.86 -2.49 6.67
CA VAL A 228 24.51 -2.36 6.12
C VAL A 228 23.50 -2.78 7.20
N ALA A 229 22.67 -1.84 7.62
CA ALA A 229 21.55 -2.08 8.52
C ALA A 229 20.24 -2.38 7.77
N LEU A 230 20.08 -1.85 6.55
CA LEU A 230 18.87 -2.00 5.75
C LEU A 230 18.74 -3.42 5.17
N GLY A 231 17.73 -4.14 5.64
CA GLY A 231 17.42 -5.52 5.27
C GLY A 231 17.74 -6.53 6.37
N LEU A 232 18.22 -6.10 7.54
CA LEU A 232 18.55 -7.01 8.64
C LEU A 232 17.33 -7.77 9.17
N SER A 233 16.12 -7.21 9.08
CA SER A 233 14.90 -7.90 9.52
C SER A 233 14.44 -9.00 8.54
N ASN A 234 15.09 -9.14 7.37
CA ASN A 234 14.65 -10.03 6.29
C ASN A 234 13.23 -9.72 5.79
N LEU A 235 12.73 -8.50 5.99
CA LEU A 235 11.46 -8.06 5.44
C LEU A 235 11.63 -7.56 4.00
N GLN A 236 10.77 -8.04 3.12
CA GLN A 236 10.46 -7.38 1.85
C GLN A 236 9.18 -6.56 2.04
N VAL A 237 9.25 -5.27 1.72
CA VAL A 237 8.10 -4.36 1.76
C VAL A 237 7.42 -4.28 0.39
N THR A 238 6.09 -4.20 0.38
CA THR A 238 5.29 -4.00 -0.84
C THR A 238 4.16 -3.03 -0.57
N ILE A 239 4.05 -2.01 -1.41
CA ILE A 239 3.01 -0.98 -1.38
C ILE A 239 1.83 -1.41 -2.25
N ILE A 240 0.62 -1.31 -1.71
CA ILE A 240 -0.63 -1.73 -2.35
C ILE A 240 -1.67 -0.61 -2.31
N ASP A 241 -2.78 -0.81 -3.03
CA ASP A 241 -3.94 0.08 -3.10
C ASP A 241 -3.63 1.50 -3.62
N TYR A 242 -4.02 1.73 -4.88
CA TYR A 242 -3.72 2.97 -5.60
C TYR A 242 -4.98 3.82 -5.82
N THR A 243 -6.03 3.59 -5.03
CA THR A 243 -7.35 4.21 -5.22
C THR A 243 -7.27 5.74 -5.23
N LEU A 244 -6.53 6.34 -4.29
CA LEU A 244 -6.37 7.80 -4.19
C LEU A 244 -5.11 8.35 -4.86
N ALA A 245 -4.34 7.49 -5.52
CA ALA A 245 -3.01 7.85 -5.99
C ALA A 245 -3.04 8.81 -7.19
N ARG A 246 -1.89 9.43 -7.44
CA ARG A 246 -1.62 10.26 -8.61
C ARG A 246 -0.35 9.80 -9.29
N ALA A 247 -0.38 9.72 -10.62
CA ALA A 247 0.80 9.44 -11.43
C ALA A 247 0.68 10.07 -12.81
N LYS A 248 1.81 10.28 -13.46
CA LYS A 248 1.91 10.70 -14.86
C LYS A 248 2.36 9.51 -15.71
N ILE A 249 1.58 9.18 -16.73
CA ILE A 249 1.81 8.07 -17.66
C ILE A 249 1.85 8.65 -19.07
N GLY A 250 3.07 8.79 -19.62
CA GLY A 250 3.27 9.56 -20.84
C GLY A 250 2.84 11.01 -20.65
N GLU A 251 1.85 11.46 -21.42
CA GLU A 251 1.28 12.80 -21.33
C GLU A 251 0.02 12.87 -20.46
N GLU A 252 -0.51 11.72 -20.04
CA GLU A 252 -1.73 11.64 -19.22
C GLU A 252 -1.38 11.72 -17.73
N VAL A 253 -2.15 12.50 -16.98
CA VAL A 253 -2.07 12.54 -15.51
C VAL A 253 -3.30 11.84 -14.95
N LEU A 254 -3.07 10.70 -14.31
CA LEU A 254 -4.10 10.01 -13.54
C LEU A 254 -4.05 10.52 -12.12
N PHE A 255 -5.20 10.91 -11.57
CA PHE A 255 -5.30 11.31 -10.17
C PHE A 255 -6.73 11.11 -9.68
N ASP A 256 -6.85 10.80 -8.39
CA ASP A 256 -8.12 10.92 -7.68
C ASP A 256 -8.28 12.36 -7.13
N PRO A 257 -9.47 12.97 -7.22
CA PRO A 257 -9.73 14.29 -6.66
C PRO A 257 -9.92 14.28 -5.13
N ILE A 258 -9.87 13.11 -4.49
CA ILE A 258 -9.96 12.93 -3.04
C ILE A 258 -11.20 13.64 -2.46
N ALA A 259 -12.32 13.55 -3.18
CA ALA A 259 -13.52 14.33 -2.90
C ALA A 259 -14.05 14.08 -1.48
N ASP A 260 -13.95 12.85 -0.99
CA ASP A 260 -14.43 12.47 0.35
C ASP A 260 -13.70 13.18 1.49
N TRP A 261 -12.47 13.62 1.26
CA TRP A 261 -11.63 14.28 2.26
C TRP A 261 -11.58 15.80 2.10
N GLU A 262 -12.36 16.40 1.19
CA GLU A 262 -12.42 17.86 1.03
C GLU A 262 -13.02 18.58 2.24
N GLU A 263 -13.96 17.92 2.94
CA GLU A 263 -14.67 18.45 4.09
C GLU A 263 -14.04 17.99 5.43
N ASP A 264 -14.09 18.86 6.43
CA ASP A 264 -13.69 18.47 7.79
C ASP A 264 -14.77 17.57 8.41
N ARG A 265 -14.45 16.28 8.51
CA ARG A 265 -15.30 15.31 9.21
C ARG A 265 -14.91 15.22 10.69
N LEU A 266 -15.92 15.15 11.56
CA LEU A 266 -15.74 14.76 12.96
C LEU A 266 -15.32 13.29 12.99
N ASN A 267 -14.05 13.06 13.24
CA ASN A 267 -13.48 11.72 13.27
C ASN A 267 -13.23 11.29 14.73
N THR A 268 -13.68 10.09 15.07
CA THR A 268 -13.44 9.46 16.37
C THR A 268 -12.92 8.05 16.14
N GLY A 269 -12.01 7.60 16.98
CA GLY A 269 -11.41 6.28 16.84
C GLY A 269 -10.18 6.14 17.71
N PRO A 270 -9.50 4.99 17.66
CA PRO A 270 -8.18 4.82 18.23
C PRO A 270 -7.18 5.85 17.65
N GLU A 271 -6.08 6.07 18.37
CA GLU A 271 -5.07 7.08 18.05
C GLU A 271 -4.50 6.94 16.63
N ILE A 272 -4.37 5.70 16.15
CA ILE A 272 -3.84 5.41 14.81
C ILE A 272 -4.79 5.89 13.69
N ASP A 273 -6.09 5.80 13.90
CA ASP A 273 -7.10 6.25 12.93
C ASP A 273 -7.17 7.77 12.93
N LEU A 274 -7.15 8.39 14.12
CA LEU A 274 -7.06 9.85 14.24
C LEU A 274 -5.82 10.42 13.55
N LEU A 275 -4.69 9.70 13.64
CA LEU A 275 -3.46 10.05 12.93
C LEU A 275 -3.65 9.94 11.40
N GLN A 276 -4.31 8.89 10.91
CA GLN A 276 -4.63 8.70 9.48
C GLN A 276 -5.53 9.84 8.98
N PHE A 277 -6.64 10.13 9.69
CA PHE A 277 -7.55 11.22 9.34
C PHE A 277 -6.89 12.59 9.34
N ALA A 278 -5.97 12.85 10.27
CA ALA A 278 -5.17 14.08 10.28
C ALA A 278 -4.23 14.17 9.07
N THR A 279 -3.81 13.04 8.52
CA THR A 279 -2.89 12.97 7.38
C THR A 279 -3.59 13.37 6.10
N TYR A 280 -4.83 12.90 5.85
CA TYR A 280 -5.64 13.38 4.73
C TYR A 280 -5.86 14.90 4.78
N ARG A 281 -6.17 15.45 5.97
CA ARG A 281 -6.32 16.92 6.13
C ARG A 281 -5.05 17.68 5.74
N LYS A 282 -3.87 17.19 6.14
CA LYS A 282 -2.59 17.81 5.75
C LYS A 282 -2.35 17.76 4.25
N VAL A 283 -2.69 16.64 3.58
CA VAL A 283 -2.59 16.51 2.12
C VAL A 283 -3.52 17.53 1.44
N ARG A 284 -4.77 17.61 1.88
CA ARG A 284 -5.75 18.59 1.38
C ARG A 284 -5.29 20.03 1.57
N ASP A 285 -4.88 20.38 2.79
CA ASP A 285 -4.50 21.74 3.13
C ASP A 285 -3.27 22.18 2.33
N TRP A 286 -2.29 21.29 2.14
CA TRP A 286 -1.15 21.53 1.25
C TRP A 286 -1.57 21.77 -0.20
N ALA A 287 -2.43 20.90 -0.74
CA ALA A 287 -2.93 21.08 -2.11
C ALA A 287 -3.71 22.40 -2.28
N LYS A 288 -4.49 22.81 -1.27
CA LYS A 288 -5.21 24.10 -1.25
C LYS A 288 -4.25 25.29 -1.21
N GLU A 289 -3.19 25.22 -0.41
CA GLU A 289 -2.15 26.25 -0.32
C GLU A 289 -1.46 26.45 -1.69
N VAL A 290 -1.01 25.36 -2.32
CA VAL A 290 -0.38 25.42 -3.64
C VAL A 290 -1.34 25.92 -4.72
N GLN A 291 -2.61 25.50 -4.68
CA GLN A 291 -3.63 26.01 -5.60
C GLN A 291 -3.79 27.53 -5.47
N ALA A 292 -3.87 28.04 -4.24
CA ALA A 292 -4.01 29.48 -3.98
C ALA A 292 -2.81 30.28 -4.49
N GLU A 293 -1.59 29.75 -4.31
CA GLU A 293 -0.37 30.37 -4.85
C GLU A 293 -0.39 30.43 -6.39
N VAL A 294 -0.80 29.36 -7.06
CA VAL A 294 -0.87 29.33 -8.53
C VAL A 294 -1.93 30.30 -9.06
N LEU A 295 -3.12 30.33 -8.46
CA LEU A 295 -4.21 31.23 -8.85
C LEU A 295 -3.84 32.71 -8.63
N ALA A 296 -2.96 33.02 -7.68
CA ALA A 296 -2.47 34.37 -7.47
C ALA A 296 -1.48 34.83 -8.56
N ASN A 297 -0.84 33.90 -9.27
CA ASN A 297 0.28 34.18 -10.19
C ASN A 297 -0.02 33.87 -11.67
N VAL A 298 -1.09 33.14 -11.98
CA VAL A 298 -1.43 32.70 -13.34
C VAL A 298 -2.90 32.97 -13.65
N GLU A 299 -3.17 33.81 -14.64
CA GLU A 299 -4.53 34.00 -15.18
C GLU A 299 -4.90 32.88 -16.16
N GLY A 300 -6.10 32.30 -16.00
CA GLY A 300 -6.79 31.63 -17.11
C GLY A 300 -6.67 30.11 -17.25
N THR A 301 -6.08 29.37 -16.30
CA THR A 301 -6.23 27.89 -16.26
C THR A 301 -6.40 27.34 -14.85
N GLU A 302 -7.60 26.85 -14.54
CA GLU A 302 -7.90 26.17 -13.29
C GLU A 302 -7.61 24.66 -13.46
N VAL A 303 -6.34 24.29 -13.30
CA VAL A 303 -5.97 22.88 -13.14
C VAL A 303 -6.44 22.43 -11.76
N ASP A 304 -6.96 21.21 -11.65
CA ASP A 304 -7.31 20.63 -10.35
C ASP A 304 -6.06 20.51 -9.46
N LYS A 305 -6.17 20.90 -8.19
CA LYS A 305 -5.06 20.88 -7.24
C LYS A 305 -4.43 19.49 -7.09
N TYR A 306 -5.22 18.43 -7.21
CA TYR A 306 -4.79 17.04 -7.13
C TYR A 306 -4.22 16.49 -8.44
N ALA A 307 -4.39 17.18 -9.57
CA ALA A 307 -3.68 16.83 -10.80
C ALA A 307 -2.19 17.24 -10.76
N ARG A 308 -1.86 18.25 -9.97
CA ARG A 308 -0.47 18.71 -9.81
C ARG A 308 0.37 17.62 -9.15
N PHE A 309 1.64 17.58 -9.52
CA PHE A 309 2.62 16.76 -8.81
C PHE A 309 3.05 17.49 -7.53
N LEU A 310 2.65 16.96 -6.39
CA LEU A 310 2.93 17.47 -5.06
C LEU A 310 3.66 16.39 -4.25
N PRO A 311 4.93 16.04 -4.56
CA PRO A 311 5.63 14.91 -3.94
C PRO A 311 5.70 14.98 -2.41
N LYS A 312 5.58 16.18 -1.85
CA LYS A 312 5.47 16.42 -0.42
C LYS A 312 4.32 15.67 0.25
N THR A 313 3.28 15.29 -0.47
CA THR A 313 2.21 14.42 0.04
C THR A 313 2.73 13.03 0.43
N ASN A 314 3.72 12.47 -0.28
CA ASN A 314 4.39 11.25 0.14
C ASN A 314 5.14 11.45 1.47
N VAL A 315 5.81 12.60 1.65
CA VAL A 315 6.49 12.93 2.92
C VAL A 315 5.50 13.08 4.08
N VAL A 316 4.32 13.63 3.82
CA VAL A 316 3.22 13.70 4.80
C VAL A 316 2.77 12.30 5.22
N TRP A 317 2.67 11.36 4.29
CA TRP A 317 2.36 9.96 4.60
C TRP A 317 3.53 9.21 5.26
N LEU A 318 4.78 9.53 4.93
CA LEU A 318 5.94 9.01 5.64
C LEU A 318 5.99 9.53 7.09
N SER A 319 5.52 10.77 7.32
CA SER A 319 5.30 11.32 8.67
C SER A 319 4.26 10.52 9.46
N TYR A 320 3.16 10.12 8.80
CA TYR A 320 2.21 9.17 9.38
C TYR A 320 2.89 7.83 9.71
N LEU A 321 3.61 7.23 8.76
CA LEU A 321 4.21 5.91 8.90
C LEU A 321 5.22 5.85 10.06
N VAL A 322 6.15 6.79 10.15
CA VAL A 322 7.15 6.79 11.23
C VAL A 322 6.49 6.96 12.60
N ARG A 323 5.45 7.81 12.71
CA ARG A 323 4.68 7.98 13.95
C ARG A 323 3.92 6.72 14.30
N ALA A 324 3.29 6.06 13.33
CA ALA A 324 2.60 4.78 13.52
C ALA A 324 3.55 3.69 14.04
N LEU A 325 4.77 3.61 13.49
CA LEU A 325 5.81 2.68 13.95
C LEU A 325 6.27 3.01 15.38
N LEU A 326 6.48 4.29 15.70
CA LEU A 326 6.90 4.74 17.04
C LEU A 326 5.81 4.52 18.10
N LEU A 327 4.54 4.74 17.77
CA LEU A 327 3.40 4.44 18.67
C LEU A 327 3.29 2.95 18.99
N ARG A 328 3.74 2.10 18.07
CA ARG A 328 3.77 0.63 18.21
C ARG A 328 5.06 0.09 18.77
N ARG A 329 6.06 0.95 19.00
CA ARG A 329 7.32 0.53 19.61
C ARG A 329 7.00 -0.20 20.90
N GLY A 330 7.36 -1.47 20.98
CA GLY A 330 7.19 -2.23 22.21
C GLY A 330 7.95 -1.54 23.34
N LEU A 331 7.26 -1.13 24.40
CA LEU A 331 7.90 -0.85 25.68
C LEU A 331 8.43 -2.20 26.18
N ALA A 332 9.72 -2.47 25.98
CA ALA A 332 10.31 -3.76 26.28
C ALA A 332 10.00 -4.23 27.72
N LYS A 333 9.01 -5.12 27.82
CA LYS A 333 8.98 -6.24 28.76
C LYS A 333 8.74 -7.52 27.96
N SER A 334 9.53 -7.75 26.92
CA SER A 334 9.61 -9.07 26.29
C SER A 334 10.69 -9.87 27.01
N THR A 335 10.26 -10.93 27.67
CA THR A 335 10.99 -11.83 28.55
C THR A 335 11.93 -12.80 27.83
N THR A 336 12.32 -12.51 26.58
CA THR A 336 13.17 -13.39 25.75
C THR A 336 14.29 -12.65 24.99
N LEU A 337 14.39 -11.33 25.11
CA LEU A 337 15.45 -10.56 24.44
C LEU A 337 16.50 -10.15 25.47
N GLY A 338 17.76 -10.42 25.17
CA GLY A 338 18.90 -9.96 25.96
C GLY A 338 18.87 -8.43 26.09
N ASN A 339 18.29 -7.95 27.17
CA ASN A 339 18.19 -6.53 27.57
C ASN A 339 19.56 -5.95 27.99
N ASP A 340 20.65 -6.45 27.44
CA ASP A 340 21.94 -5.82 27.65
C ASP A 340 22.09 -4.70 26.63
N SER A 341 21.77 -3.47 27.05
CA SER A 341 22.04 -2.25 26.28
C SER A 341 23.53 -2.09 25.94
N GLN A 342 24.42 -2.88 26.58
CA GLN A 342 25.83 -2.96 26.24
C GLN A 342 26.15 -3.99 25.15
N SER A 343 25.21 -4.84 24.72
CA SER A 343 25.40 -5.72 23.56
C SER A 343 25.42 -4.91 22.25
N ALA A 344 26.10 -5.42 21.22
CA ALA A 344 26.14 -4.77 19.90
C ALA A 344 24.72 -4.59 19.32
N ALA A 345 23.88 -5.63 19.41
CA ALA A 345 22.50 -5.53 18.98
C ALA A 345 21.65 -4.54 19.80
N GLY A 346 21.87 -4.45 21.11
CA GLY A 346 21.17 -3.48 21.97
C GLY A 346 21.51 -2.03 21.61
N ARG A 347 22.79 -1.76 21.33
CA ARG A 347 23.25 -0.44 20.85
C ARG A 347 22.67 -0.11 19.48
N LEU A 348 22.74 -1.04 18.53
CA LEU A 348 22.21 -0.84 17.18
C LEU A 348 20.71 -0.56 17.20
N GLN A 349 19.91 -1.37 17.92
CA GLN A 349 18.47 -1.11 18.06
C GLN A 349 18.18 0.28 18.63
N SER A 350 18.97 0.72 19.62
CA SER A 350 18.83 2.06 20.20
C SER A 350 19.12 3.15 19.17
N LEU A 351 20.17 2.97 18.36
CA LEU A 351 20.53 3.89 17.28
C LEU A 351 19.42 3.98 16.22
N LEU A 352 18.88 2.84 15.78
CA LEU A 352 17.80 2.79 14.78
C LEU A 352 16.55 3.51 15.29
N TRP A 353 16.17 3.29 16.55
CA TRP A 353 15.04 4.01 17.15
C TRP A 353 15.28 5.51 17.25
N SER A 354 16.45 5.93 17.74
CA SER A 354 16.79 7.36 17.80
C SER A 354 16.82 8.01 16.42
N GLY A 355 17.25 7.28 15.39
CA GLY A 355 17.16 7.72 13.99
C GLY A 355 15.72 7.97 13.57
N LEU A 356 14.81 7.01 13.79
CA LEU A 356 13.39 7.15 13.46
C LEU A 356 12.69 8.27 14.26
N GLU A 357 13.05 8.47 15.53
CA GLU A 357 12.58 9.60 16.33
C GLU A 357 13.03 10.94 15.71
N ALA A 358 14.30 11.04 15.30
CA ALA A 358 14.82 12.25 14.67
C ALA A 358 14.19 12.50 13.28
N VAL A 359 13.90 11.45 12.51
CA VAL A 359 13.11 11.54 11.28
C VAL A 359 11.73 12.11 11.59
N ALA A 360 11.01 11.55 12.58
CA ALA A 360 9.66 11.98 12.95
C ALA A 360 9.59 13.46 13.35
N GLU A 361 10.65 13.99 13.97
CA GLU A 361 10.79 15.42 14.26
C GLU A 361 10.95 16.26 12.98
N ILE A 362 11.73 15.81 11.99
CA ILE A 362 11.90 16.54 10.72
C ILE A 362 10.61 16.53 9.90
N VAL A 363 10.04 15.36 9.62
CA VAL A 363 8.83 15.23 8.79
C VAL A 363 7.56 15.65 9.55
N GLY A 364 7.68 15.93 10.85
CA GLY A 364 6.62 16.44 11.71
C GLY A 364 6.47 17.96 11.73
N LYS A 365 7.41 18.71 11.13
CA LYS A 365 7.39 20.18 11.08
C LYS A 365 6.23 20.71 10.23
N ALA A 366 5.88 21.97 10.42
CA ALA A 366 4.91 22.67 9.57
C ALA A 366 5.48 22.88 8.16
N PHE A 367 4.61 23.02 7.17
CA PHE A 367 5.02 23.47 5.84
C PHE A 367 5.62 24.88 5.90
N PRO A 368 6.65 25.19 5.08
CA PRO A 368 7.30 24.33 4.09
C PRO A 368 8.54 23.58 4.62
N LEU A 369 8.71 23.43 5.94
CA LEU A 369 9.97 23.01 6.58
C LEU A 369 10.27 21.50 6.53
N ILE A 370 9.39 20.70 5.92
CA ILE A 370 9.61 19.27 5.69
C ILE A 370 10.28 19.05 4.32
N PRO A 371 10.95 17.91 4.08
CA PRO A 371 11.51 17.59 2.77
C PRO A 371 10.50 17.72 1.64
N GLU A 372 10.98 18.09 0.44
CA GLU A 372 10.10 18.31 -0.72
C GLU A 372 9.49 17.01 -1.26
N SER A 373 10.20 15.89 -1.11
CA SER A 373 9.85 14.59 -1.70
C SER A 373 10.44 13.44 -0.90
N ALA A 374 10.04 12.20 -1.20
CA ALA A 374 10.69 11.02 -0.61
C ALA A 374 12.18 10.97 -0.99
N ALA A 375 12.53 11.35 -2.22
CA ALA A 375 13.93 11.51 -2.63
C ALA A 375 14.69 12.55 -1.77
N GLY A 376 14.08 13.71 -1.50
CA GLY A 376 14.68 14.74 -0.62
C GLY A 376 14.82 14.27 0.84
N LEU A 377 13.93 13.40 1.31
CA LEU A 377 14.07 12.75 2.62
C LEU A 377 15.26 11.78 2.64
N LEU A 378 15.52 11.02 1.56
CA LEU A 378 16.70 10.16 1.46
C LEU A 378 18.00 10.97 1.51
N GLU A 379 18.07 12.11 0.82
CA GLU A 379 19.23 13.01 0.88
C GLU A 379 19.47 13.54 2.31
N THR A 380 18.38 13.89 2.99
CA THR A 380 18.43 14.30 4.41
C THR A 380 18.91 13.16 5.30
N ALA A 381 18.48 11.92 5.04
CA ALA A 381 18.88 10.75 5.80
C ALA A 381 20.38 10.42 5.65
N LEU A 382 20.89 10.47 4.42
CA LEU A 382 22.31 10.25 4.11
C LEU A 382 23.21 11.30 4.74
N SER A 383 22.82 12.58 4.65
CA SER A 383 23.57 13.69 5.27
C SER A 383 23.52 13.67 6.80
N SER A 384 22.44 13.14 7.39
CA SER A 384 22.28 13.01 8.84
C SER A 384 22.87 11.70 9.41
N GLY A 385 23.28 10.77 8.54
CA GLY A 385 23.82 9.46 8.93
C GLY A 385 22.78 8.47 9.47
N TRP A 386 21.49 8.67 9.17
CA TRP A 386 20.42 7.72 9.53
C TRP A 386 20.35 6.54 8.58
N LEU A 387 20.88 6.73 7.38
CA LEU A 387 21.02 5.75 6.33
C LEU A 387 22.42 5.92 5.74
N THR A 388 23.08 4.83 5.38
CA THR A 388 24.39 4.88 4.71
C THR A 388 24.23 4.73 3.19
N THR A 389 25.25 5.12 2.43
CA THR A 389 25.29 4.82 0.98
C THR A 389 25.24 3.31 0.73
N ALA A 390 25.92 2.52 1.56
CA ALA A 390 25.93 1.06 1.47
C ALA A 390 24.54 0.46 1.67
N ASP A 391 23.72 1.02 2.57
CA ASP A 391 22.32 0.61 2.74
C ASP A 391 21.51 0.78 1.45
N VAL A 392 21.61 1.97 0.83
CA VAL A 392 20.88 2.29 -0.40
C VAL A 392 21.34 1.42 -1.56
N GLU A 393 22.66 1.25 -1.71
CA GLU A 393 23.25 0.43 -2.77
C GLU A 393 22.87 -1.05 -2.62
N ALA A 394 22.94 -1.58 -1.40
CA ALA A 394 22.54 -2.96 -1.12
C ALA A 394 21.06 -3.19 -1.42
N PHE A 395 20.19 -2.24 -1.07
CA PHE A 395 18.77 -2.34 -1.41
C PHE A 395 18.53 -2.26 -2.92
N ARG A 396 19.16 -1.31 -3.61
CA ARG A 396 19.01 -1.18 -5.07
C ARG A 396 19.50 -2.41 -5.82
N ALA A 397 20.65 -2.97 -5.46
CA ALA A 397 21.18 -4.18 -6.08
C ALA A 397 20.19 -5.35 -5.96
N ARG A 398 19.57 -5.53 -4.78
CA ARG A 398 18.53 -6.55 -4.57
C ARG A 398 17.30 -6.35 -5.46
N MET A 399 17.00 -5.12 -5.85
CA MET A 399 15.84 -4.81 -6.68
C MET A 399 16.09 -5.01 -8.16
N GLU A 400 17.35 -5.06 -8.60
CA GLU A 400 17.74 -5.40 -9.97
C GLU A 400 17.82 -6.92 -10.20
N GLU A 401 17.94 -7.71 -9.13
CA GLU A 401 18.03 -9.18 -9.18
C GLU A 401 16.67 -9.91 -9.18
N LEU A 402 15.57 -9.20 -8.91
CA LEU A 402 14.18 -9.71 -8.82
C LEU A 402 13.34 -9.24 -10.00
#